data_AF-A0A2E7CA27-F1
#
_entry.id   AF-A0A2E7CA27-F1
#
_cell.length_a   1.000
_cell.length_b   1.000
_cell.length_c   1.000
_cell.angle_alpha   90.00
_cell.angle_beta   90.00
_cell.angle_gamma   90.00
#
_symmetry.space_group_name_H-M   'P 1'
#
loop_
_entity.id
_entity.type
_entity.pdbx_description
1 polymer ?
#
loop_
_entity_poly.entity_id
_entity_poly.type
_entity_poly.pdbx_seq_one_letter_code
_entity_poly.pdbx_strand_id
1 'polypeptide(L)'
;NDSDGDSICDELEIPGCTDPIACNYDEEATDEDDSCVYEEEYYDCDGNCLNDSDGDSICDELEIPGCTDPIACNYDEEATDENGSCTYPGCMDESACNYDSDAGCEDGSCLYVPIYEISGNLTPVPFDEFTYSYQLTEGSTYEWTLEGGVVLSGQGTNEVVVVWAEQGIGSICVIESAEVEGEICESEQVCIDVAVFPSSVEENEKLEFELYPNPTSSLINIITSFDVIGSEFQICDLQGRKVFAGQIHDVNQTEILELSSGLYNFILYSNDRRAVKKIVVEN
;
A
#
# COMPACT_ATOMS: atom_id res chain seq x y z
N ASN A 1 78.76 -61.54 5.34
CA ASN A 1 77.63 -61.97 6.19
C ASN A 1 76.41 -61.63 5.37
N ASP A 2 75.40 -62.48 5.40
CA ASP A 2 74.17 -62.38 4.60
C ASP A 2 73.08 -62.73 5.62
N SER A 3 72.46 -61.69 6.16
CA SER A 3 71.67 -61.76 7.39
C SER A 3 70.22 -62.13 7.14
N ASP A 4 69.71 -61.83 5.94
CA ASP A 4 68.33 -62.07 5.51
C ASP A 4 68.21 -63.26 4.53
N GLY A 5 69.32 -63.72 3.95
CA GLY A 5 69.42 -64.93 3.14
C GLY A 5 69.04 -64.75 1.68
N ASP A 6 69.10 -63.52 1.16
CA ASP A 6 68.72 -63.18 -0.22
C ASP A 6 69.85 -63.45 -1.24
N SER A 7 71.02 -63.93 -0.78
CA SER A 7 72.25 -64.19 -1.54
C SER A 7 73.06 -62.95 -1.92
N ILE A 8 72.78 -61.81 -1.29
CA ILE A 8 73.57 -60.58 -1.28
C ILE A 8 74.24 -60.47 0.10
N CYS A 9 75.43 -59.86 0.17
CA CYS A 9 76.12 -59.70 1.45
C CYS A 9 75.68 -58.39 2.11
N ASP A 10 75.56 -58.35 3.43
CA ASP A 10 75.17 -57.17 4.23
C ASP A 10 75.93 -55.87 3.85
N GLU A 11 77.16 -55.97 3.33
CA GLU A 11 77.98 -54.82 2.92
C GLU A 11 77.67 -54.27 1.51
N LEU A 12 76.87 -55.02 0.75
CA LEU A 12 76.39 -54.73 -0.60
C LEU A 12 74.87 -54.53 -0.63
N GLU A 13 74.20 -54.58 0.53
CA GLU A 13 72.79 -54.22 0.68
C GLU A 13 72.60 -52.72 0.44
N ILE A 14 71.63 -52.41 -0.40
CA ILE A 14 71.17 -51.06 -0.69
C ILE A 14 69.75 -51.00 -0.10
N PRO A 15 69.56 -50.34 1.06
CA PRO A 15 68.23 -50.21 1.65
C PRO A 15 67.34 -49.34 0.76
N GLY A 16 66.12 -49.78 0.53
CA GLY A 16 65.10 -49.06 -0.23
C GLY A 16 63.85 -49.90 -0.46
N CYS A 17 62.90 -49.35 -1.24
CA CYS A 17 61.69 -50.07 -1.59
C CYS A 17 61.94 -51.09 -2.70
N THR A 18 61.71 -52.36 -2.40
CA THR A 18 61.93 -53.51 -3.30
C THR A 18 60.66 -53.99 -4.00
N ASP A 19 59.48 -53.45 -3.66
CA ASP A 19 58.21 -53.81 -4.26
C ASP A 19 57.99 -53.12 -5.62
N PRO A 20 57.93 -53.86 -6.75
CA PRO A 20 57.77 -53.28 -8.09
C PRO A 20 56.41 -52.58 -8.34
N ILE A 21 55.47 -52.68 -7.41
CA ILE A 21 54.17 -51.97 -7.49
C ILE A 21 54.25 -50.61 -6.79
N ALA A 22 55.22 -50.38 -5.91
CA ALA A 22 55.35 -49.12 -5.17
C ALA A 22 55.84 -47.96 -6.04
N CYS A 23 55.39 -46.75 -5.71
CA CYS A 23 55.69 -45.51 -6.41
C CYS A 23 57.16 -45.07 -6.31
N ASN A 24 57.85 -45.48 -5.25
CA ASN A 24 59.28 -45.24 -5.05
C ASN A 24 60.11 -46.52 -5.17
N TYR A 25 59.63 -47.51 -5.93
CA TYR A 25 60.40 -48.71 -6.27
C TYR A 25 61.79 -48.36 -6.80
N ASP A 26 62.82 -48.98 -6.23
CA ASP A 26 64.20 -48.84 -6.67
C ASP A 26 64.72 -50.22 -7.12
N GLU A 27 65.08 -50.33 -8.39
CA GLU A 27 65.62 -51.58 -8.95
C GLU A 27 67.01 -51.95 -8.40
N GLU A 28 67.70 -50.99 -7.79
CA GLU A 28 69.00 -51.20 -7.14
C GLU A 28 68.84 -51.52 -5.64
N ALA A 29 67.65 -51.39 -5.05
CA ALA A 29 67.41 -51.79 -3.67
C ALA A 29 67.51 -53.31 -3.54
N THR A 30 68.30 -53.74 -2.55
CA THR A 30 68.56 -55.16 -2.27
C THR A 30 68.16 -55.55 -0.85
N ASP A 31 67.77 -54.59 -0.02
CA ASP A 31 67.20 -54.81 1.31
C ASP A 31 65.99 -53.90 1.51
N GLU A 32 64.86 -54.47 1.96
CA GLU A 32 63.60 -53.74 2.15
C GLU A 32 63.64 -52.93 3.45
N ASP A 33 63.54 -51.61 3.35
CA ASP A 33 63.69 -50.69 4.50
C ASP A 33 62.37 -50.11 5.02
N ASP A 34 61.22 -50.70 4.63
CA ASP A 34 59.86 -50.22 4.91
C ASP A 34 59.59 -48.80 4.34
N SER A 35 60.35 -48.34 3.34
CA SER A 35 60.16 -47.02 2.72
C SER A 35 59.13 -46.99 1.59
N CYS A 36 58.56 -48.13 1.19
CA CYS A 36 57.60 -48.19 0.08
C CYS A 36 56.41 -47.24 0.26
N VAL A 37 56.20 -46.39 -0.75
CA VAL A 37 55.05 -45.50 -0.91
C VAL A 37 54.18 -46.08 -2.01
N TYR A 38 52.90 -46.26 -1.72
CA TYR A 38 51.92 -46.74 -2.70
C TYR A 38 50.99 -45.59 -3.11
N GLU A 39 50.38 -45.74 -4.26
CA GLU A 39 49.36 -44.82 -4.74
C GLU A 39 48.16 -44.76 -3.78
N GLU A 40 47.54 -43.58 -3.69
CA GLU A 40 46.28 -43.42 -2.98
C GLU A 40 45.14 -44.03 -3.81
N GLU A 41 44.04 -44.41 -3.15
CA GLU A 41 42.88 -44.97 -3.85
C GLU A 41 42.38 -43.97 -4.91
N TYR A 42 42.25 -44.42 -6.16
CA TYR A 42 41.88 -43.65 -7.36
C TYR A 42 42.97 -42.75 -7.98
N TYR A 43 44.17 -42.67 -7.40
CA TYR A 43 45.28 -41.89 -7.93
C TYR A 43 46.41 -42.78 -8.47
N ASP A 44 47.26 -42.22 -9.33
CA ASP A 44 48.55 -42.82 -9.70
C ASP A 44 49.69 -42.33 -8.79
N CYS A 45 50.89 -42.86 -9.02
CA CYS A 45 52.09 -42.54 -8.23
C CYS A 45 52.58 -41.09 -8.37
N ASP A 46 52.15 -40.38 -9.40
CA ASP A 46 52.45 -38.96 -9.60
C ASP A 46 51.35 -38.06 -8.95
N GLY A 47 50.33 -38.68 -8.34
CA GLY A 47 49.18 -38.00 -7.74
C GLY A 47 48.14 -37.56 -8.76
N ASN A 48 48.20 -38.05 -10.00
CA ASN A 48 47.17 -37.78 -10.99
C ASN A 48 45.99 -38.72 -10.78
N CYS A 49 44.79 -38.21 -11.01
CA CYS A 49 43.62 -39.05 -10.96
C CYS A 49 43.60 -40.09 -12.11
N LEU A 50 43.17 -41.32 -11.81
CA LEU A 50 43.03 -42.39 -12.79
C LEU A 50 41.81 -42.22 -13.72
N ASN A 51 40.69 -41.71 -13.18
CA ASN A 51 39.46 -41.40 -13.90
C ASN A 51 39.00 -39.98 -13.54
N ASP A 52 39.25 -39.05 -14.46
CA ASP A 52 38.91 -37.63 -14.31
C ASP A 52 38.26 -37.19 -15.63
N SER A 53 36.93 -37.23 -15.65
CA SER A 53 36.13 -37.00 -16.85
C SER A 53 36.06 -35.52 -17.23
N ASP A 54 36.13 -34.62 -16.26
CA ASP A 54 35.94 -33.18 -16.47
C ASP A 54 37.24 -32.35 -16.38
N GLY A 55 38.32 -32.95 -15.86
CA GLY A 55 39.67 -32.41 -15.83
C GLY A 55 39.96 -31.50 -14.64
N ASP A 56 39.17 -31.55 -13.57
CA ASP A 56 39.33 -30.70 -12.39
C ASP A 56 40.34 -31.23 -11.34
N SER A 57 40.93 -32.40 -11.61
CA SER A 57 41.89 -33.13 -10.77
C SER A 57 41.30 -33.80 -9.52
N ILE A 58 39.97 -33.87 -9.42
CA ILE A 58 39.23 -34.72 -8.49
C ILE A 58 38.80 -35.96 -9.27
N CYS A 59 38.86 -37.13 -8.63
CA CYS A 59 38.47 -38.36 -9.32
C CYS A 59 36.97 -38.54 -9.37
N ASP A 60 36.45 -39.04 -10.50
CA ASP A 60 35.03 -39.35 -10.71
C ASP A 60 34.44 -40.16 -9.53
N GLU A 61 35.22 -41.07 -8.93
CA GLU A 61 34.78 -41.87 -7.77
C GLU A 61 34.70 -41.09 -6.45
N LEU A 62 35.40 -39.98 -6.35
CA LEU A 62 35.47 -39.08 -5.19
C LEU A 62 34.59 -37.84 -5.35
N GLU A 63 33.98 -37.66 -6.52
CA GLU A 63 33.14 -36.50 -6.80
C GLU A 63 31.89 -36.46 -5.92
N ILE A 64 31.57 -35.25 -5.45
CA ILE A 64 30.35 -34.94 -4.73
C ILE A 64 29.44 -34.15 -5.68
N PRO A 65 28.35 -34.75 -6.22
CA PRO A 65 27.48 -34.08 -7.16
C PRO A 65 26.64 -33.02 -6.46
N GLY A 66 26.68 -31.78 -6.94
CA GLY A 66 25.94 -30.67 -6.36
C GLY A 66 26.00 -29.41 -7.23
N CYS A 67 25.66 -28.28 -6.63
CA CYS A 67 25.81 -26.98 -7.29
C CYS A 67 27.14 -26.36 -6.87
N THR A 68 28.02 -26.15 -7.84
CA THR A 68 29.39 -25.65 -7.67
C THR A 68 29.50 -24.14 -7.84
N ASP A 69 28.42 -23.47 -8.31
CA ASP A 69 28.42 -22.02 -8.55
C ASP A 69 28.15 -21.24 -7.23
N PRO A 70 29.11 -20.42 -6.75
CA PRO A 70 28.97 -19.66 -5.50
C PRO A 70 27.92 -18.53 -5.55
N ILE A 71 27.38 -18.20 -6.73
CA ILE A 71 26.29 -17.23 -6.90
C ILE A 71 24.92 -17.91 -6.73
N ALA A 72 24.84 -19.23 -6.89
CA ALA A 72 23.59 -19.96 -6.78
C ALA A 72 23.06 -20.00 -5.34
N CYS A 73 21.74 -20.04 -5.21
CA CYS A 73 21.03 -20.09 -3.93
C CYS A 73 21.27 -21.40 -3.16
N ASN A 74 21.54 -22.49 -3.88
CA ASN A 74 21.83 -23.81 -3.34
C ASN A 74 23.29 -24.22 -3.57
N TYR A 75 24.20 -23.25 -3.66
CA TYR A 75 25.64 -23.51 -3.66
C TYR A 75 26.02 -24.44 -2.51
N ASP A 76 26.81 -25.47 -2.84
CA ASP A 76 27.38 -26.41 -1.88
C ASP A 76 28.90 -26.36 -1.97
N GLU A 77 29.57 -25.97 -0.88
CA GLU A 77 31.02 -25.85 -0.84
C GLU A 77 31.75 -27.20 -0.90
N GLU A 78 31.03 -28.28 -0.58
CA GLU A 78 31.56 -29.64 -0.67
C GLU A 78 31.30 -30.27 -2.06
N ALA A 79 30.49 -29.64 -2.92
CA ALA A 79 30.26 -30.15 -4.26
C ALA A 79 31.50 -29.95 -5.13
N THR A 80 31.86 -31.02 -5.83
CA THR A 80 33.01 -31.05 -6.75
C THR A 80 32.57 -31.35 -8.19
N ASP A 81 31.37 -31.88 -8.39
CA ASP A 81 30.79 -32.15 -9.72
C ASP A 81 29.48 -31.40 -9.90
N GLU A 82 29.39 -30.64 -11.00
CA GLU A 82 28.20 -29.84 -11.34
C GLU A 82 27.11 -30.73 -11.94
N ASN A 83 26.07 -30.99 -11.15
CA ASN A 83 24.97 -31.86 -11.57
C ASN A 83 23.79 -31.13 -12.22
N GLY A 84 23.89 -29.81 -12.41
CA GLY A 84 22.84 -28.98 -12.99
C GLY A 84 21.69 -28.68 -12.02
N SER A 85 21.90 -28.86 -10.71
CA SER A 85 20.92 -28.54 -9.67
C SER A 85 20.93 -27.07 -9.25
N CYS A 86 21.86 -26.24 -9.75
CA CYS A 86 21.95 -24.83 -9.39
C CYS A 86 20.62 -24.08 -9.67
N THR A 87 20.15 -23.40 -8.64
CA THR A 87 19.04 -22.46 -8.66
C THR A 87 19.60 -21.08 -8.41
N TYR A 88 19.17 -20.09 -9.19
CA TYR A 88 19.79 -18.77 -9.19
C TYR A 88 18.91 -17.74 -8.47
N PRO A 89 19.52 -16.68 -7.93
CA PRO A 89 18.77 -15.60 -7.31
C PRO A 89 17.92 -14.85 -8.35
N GLY A 90 16.75 -14.36 -7.92
CA GLY A 90 15.83 -13.56 -8.71
C GLY A 90 14.72 -12.98 -7.83
N CYS A 91 13.74 -12.31 -8.43
CA CYS A 91 12.60 -11.79 -7.69
C CYS A 91 11.56 -12.88 -7.44
N MET A 92 11.24 -13.19 -6.19
CA MET A 92 10.23 -14.20 -5.83
C MET A 92 8.88 -13.59 -5.40
N ASP A 93 8.74 -12.27 -5.46
CA ASP A 93 7.48 -11.59 -5.14
C ASP A 93 6.52 -11.62 -6.34
N GLU A 94 5.41 -12.34 -6.23
CA GLU A 94 4.39 -12.47 -7.28
C GLU A 94 3.73 -11.14 -7.68
N SER A 95 3.84 -10.09 -6.85
CA SER A 95 3.32 -8.75 -7.14
C SER A 95 4.31 -7.86 -7.89
N ALA A 96 5.57 -8.30 -8.01
CA ALA A 96 6.60 -7.54 -8.71
C ALA A 96 6.51 -7.71 -10.23
N CYS A 97 6.96 -6.68 -10.93
CA CYS A 97 6.94 -6.62 -12.39
C CYS A 97 7.89 -7.64 -13.05
N ASN A 98 9.00 -7.97 -12.39
CA ASN A 98 9.99 -8.93 -12.85
C ASN A 98 9.97 -10.22 -12.02
N TYR A 99 8.80 -10.62 -11.52
CA TYR A 99 8.63 -11.88 -10.80
C TYR A 99 9.18 -13.06 -11.62
N ASP A 100 10.08 -13.82 -11.02
CA ASP A 100 10.68 -15.01 -11.58
C ASP A 100 10.26 -16.24 -10.75
N SER A 101 9.37 -17.05 -11.34
CA SER A 101 8.90 -18.28 -10.70
C SER A 101 9.96 -19.37 -10.58
N ASP A 102 11.07 -19.25 -11.31
CA ASP A 102 12.19 -20.19 -11.29
C ASP A 102 13.31 -19.75 -10.33
N ALA A 103 13.18 -18.57 -9.71
CA ALA A 103 14.15 -18.05 -8.74
C ALA A 103 14.24 -18.95 -7.49
N GLY A 104 15.46 -19.32 -7.11
CA GLY A 104 15.73 -20.15 -5.93
C GLY A 104 15.76 -19.38 -4.61
N CYS A 105 16.02 -18.08 -4.68
CA CYS A 105 16.12 -17.19 -3.54
C CYS A 105 15.98 -15.72 -3.97
N GLU A 106 15.50 -14.89 -3.06
CA GLU A 106 15.33 -13.44 -3.28
C GLU A 106 16.67 -12.72 -3.38
N ASP A 107 16.86 -11.94 -4.43
CA ASP A 107 18.06 -11.12 -4.66
C ASP A 107 17.83 -9.61 -4.45
N GLY A 108 16.59 -9.21 -4.19
CA GLY A 108 16.19 -7.81 -4.03
C GLY A 108 16.10 -7.03 -5.35
N SER A 109 16.09 -7.72 -6.50
CA SER A 109 15.88 -7.11 -7.82
C SER A 109 14.43 -6.80 -8.14
N CYS A 110 13.47 -7.14 -7.25
CA CYS A 110 12.05 -6.91 -7.49
C CYS A 110 11.73 -5.45 -7.83
N LEU A 111 11.07 -5.26 -8.96
CA LEU A 111 10.65 -3.98 -9.52
C LEU A 111 9.15 -3.81 -9.31
N TYR A 112 8.74 -2.60 -8.95
CA TYR A 112 7.35 -2.28 -8.68
C TYR A 112 6.95 -0.98 -9.36
N VAL A 113 5.66 -0.85 -9.70
CA VAL A 113 5.08 0.44 -10.05
C VAL A 113 5.03 1.32 -8.79
N PRO A 114 5.56 2.56 -8.80
CA PRO A 114 5.52 3.43 -7.64
C PRO A 114 4.10 3.72 -7.15
N ILE A 115 3.89 3.62 -5.84
CA ILE A 115 2.59 3.93 -5.21
C ILE A 115 2.55 5.38 -4.71
N TYR A 116 1.37 5.99 -4.81
CA TYR A 116 1.06 7.34 -4.39
C TYR A 116 -0.27 7.36 -3.61
N GLU A 117 -0.68 8.54 -3.13
CA GLU A 117 -1.95 8.70 -2.42
C GLU A 117 -3.05 9.21 -3.36
N ILE A 118 -4.27 8.71 -3.19
CA ILE A 118 -5.46 9.28 -3.85
C ILE A 118 -5.81 10.61 -3.16
N SER A 119 -6.01 11.66 -3.94
CA SER A 119 -6.45 12.98 -3.49
C SER A 119 -7.91 13.23 -3.87
N GLY A 120 -8.72 13.71 -2.93
CA GLY A 120 -10.13 14.05 -3.18
C GLY A 120 -10.90 14.39 -1.90
N ASN A 121 -12.21 14.56 -2.02
CA ASN A 121 -13.08 14.88 -0.86
C ASN A 121 -13.36 13.61 -0.03
N LEU A 122 -13.03 13.61 1.26
CA LEU A 122 -13.27 12.47 2.15
C LEU A 122 -14.67 12.48 2.80
N THR A 123 -15.41 13.59 2.68
CA THR A 123 -16.78 13.74 3.18
C THR A 123 -17.71 14.33 2.11
N PRO A 124 -17.91 13.63 0.98
CA PRO A 124 -18.79 14.09 -0.08
C PRO A 124 -20.26 14.01 0.32
N VAL A 125 -21.06 14.88 -0.28
CA VAL A 125 -22.51 14.84 -0.18
C VAL A 125 -23.03 13.82 -1.22
N PRO A 126 -23.98 12.93 -0.87
CA PRO A 126 -24.57 12.02 -1.84
C PRO A 126 -25.14 12.76 -3.07
N PHE A 127 -25.03 12.12 -4.23
CA PHE A 127 -25.56 12.55 -5.54
C PHE A 127 -24.88 13.76 -6.19
N ASP A 128 -23.92 14.40 -5.53
CA ASP A 128 -23.05 15.40 -6.13
C ASP A 128 -21.85 14.74 -6.81
N GLU A 129 -21.31 15.42 -7.84
CA GLU A 129 -20.12 14.98 -8.56
C GLU A 129 -18.85 15.43 -7.83
N PHE A 130 -17.91 14.51 -7.64
CA PHE A 130 -16.60 14.79 -7.07
C PHE A 130 -15.50 14.25 -7.96
N THR A 131 -14.39 14.98 -8.03
CA THR A 131 -13.17 14.53 -8.71
C THR A 131 -12.19 13.96 -7.69
N TYR A 132 -11.68 12.77 -7.98
CA TYR A 132 -10.53 12.20 -7.29
C TYR A 132 -9.37 12.12 -8.29
N SER A 133 -8.16 12.30 -7.79
CA SER A 133 -6.95 12.29 -8.60
C SER A 133 -5.86 11.45 -7.96
N TYR A 134 -4.97 10.97 -8.81
CA TYR A 134 -3.76 10.25 -8.48
C TYR A 134 -2.58 10.90 -9.19
N GLN A 135 -1.36 10.59 -8.76
CA GLN A 135 -0.16 11.09 -9.42
C GLN A 135 -0.12 10.61 -10.87
N LEU A 136 0.15 11.52 -11.81
CA LEU A 136 0.32 11.16 -13.21
C LEU A 136 1.74 10.61 -13.45
N THR A 137 1.80 9.39 -13.95
CA THR A 137 2.98 8.76 -14.55
C THR A 137 2.77 8.76 -16.07
N GLU A 138 3.68 9.39 -16.82
CA GLU A 138 3.52 9.50 -18.27
C GLU A 138 3.45 8.12 -18.94
N GLY A 139 2.45 7.93 -19.82
CA GLY A 139 2.24 6.66 -20.52
C GLY A 139 1.47 5.60 -19.73
N SER A 140 1.16 5.85 -18.46
CA SER A 140 0.42 4.90 -17.61
C SER A 140 -1.09 5.00 -17.80
N THR A 141 -1.80 3.92 -17.49
CA THR A 141 -3.26 3.84 -17.46
C THR A 141 -3.76 3.52 -16.07
N TYR A 142 -4.95 4.01 -15.70
CA TYR A 142 -5.48 3.89 -14.34
C TYR A 142 -6.83 3.20 -14.36
N GLU A 143 -7.00 2.17 -13.53
CA GLU A 143 -8.27 1.52 -13.29
C GLU A 143 -8.84 1.92 -11.93
N TRP A 144 -9.87 2.75 -11.97
CA TRP A 144 -10.61 3.21 -10.79
C TRP A 144 -11.76 2.26 -10.46
N THR A 145 -11.87 1.87 -9.19
CA THR A 145 -12.98 1.08 -8.64
C THR A 145 -13.61 1.82 -7.46
N LEU A 146 -14.92 1.68 -7.30
CA LEU A 146 -15.71 2.45 -6.34
C LEU A 146 -16.76 1.57 -5.67
N GLU A 147 -16.83 1.60 -4.34
CA GLU A 147 -17.86 0.95 -3.53
C GLU A 147 -18.75 2.00 -2.86
N GLY A 148 -20.08 1.95 -3.05
CA GLY A 148 -21.01 2.94 -2.50
C GLY A 148 -21.30 4.13 -3.44
N GLY A 149 -20.80 4.08 -4.67
CA GLY A 149 -21.05 5.06 -5.72
C GLY A 149 -20.88 4.50 -7.12
N VAL A 150 -20.80 5.40 -8.12
CA VAL A 150 -20.45 5.06 -9.50
C VAL A 150 -19.40 6.01 -10.07
N VAL A 151 -18.49 5.48 -10.88
CA VAL A 151 -17.59 6.27 -11.72
C VAL A 151 -18.39 6.81 -12.92
N LEU A 152 -18.35 8.14 -13.14
CA LEU A 152 -19.03 8.80 -14.25
C LEU A 152 -18.14 8.96 -15.49
N SER A 153 -16.87 9.36 -15.28
CA SER A 153 -15.90 9.59 -16.36
C SER A 153 -14.46 9.60 -15.83
N GLY A 154 -13.47 9.53 -16.72
CA GLY A 154 -12.05 9.58 -16.36
C GLY A 154 -11.37 8.22 -16.20
N GLN A 155 -12.08 7.11 -16.48
CA GLN A 155 -11.47 5.78 -16.46
C GLN A 155 -10.31 5.69 -17.46
N GLY A 156 -9.20 5.06 -17.05
CA GLY A 156 -7.97 5.02 -17.82
C GLY A 156 -7.07 6.25 -17.65
N THR A 157 -7.48 7.26 -16.87
CA THR A 157 -6.69 8.48 -16.63
C THR A 157 -6.42 8.70 -15.14
N ASN A 158 -5.43 9.52 -14.80
CA ASN A 158 -5.04 9.77 -13.41
C ASN A 158 -6.07 10.61 -12.62
N GLU A 159 -7.19 10.99 -13.23
CA GLU A 159 -8.30 11.71 -12.60
C GLU A 159 -9.63 11.05 -12.95
N VAL A 160 -10.53 10.94 -11.97
CA VAL A 160 -11.84 10.31 -12.15
C VAL A 160 -12.93 11.20 -11.54
N VAL A 161 -14.06 11.31 -12.25
CA VAL A 161 -15.28 11.96 -11.72
C VAL A 161 -16.24 10.87 -11.27
N VAL A 162 -16.69 10.97 -10.03
CA VAL A 162 -17.56 9.98 -9.39
C VAL A 162 -18.79 10.63 -8.74
N VAL A 163 -19.82 9.82 -8.52
CA VAL A 163 -20.99 10.18 -7.70
C VAL A 163 -21.17 9.12 -6.62
N TRP A 164 -21.30 9.56 -5.38
CA TRP A 164 -21.63 8.71 -4.23
C TRP A 164 -23.15 8.57 -4.11
N ALA A 165 -23.66 7.33 -4.06
CA ALA A 165 -25.10 7.06 -4.07
C ALA A 165 -25.63 6.58 -2.71
N GLU A 166 -24.77 5.95 -1.91
CA GLU A 166 -25.13 5.38 -0.61
C GLU A 166 -24.56 6.21 0.55
N GLN A 167 -25.35 6.36 1.62
CA GLN A 167 -24.85 6.97 2.86
C GLN A 167 -24.08 5.94 3.66
N GLY A 168 -23.00 6.36 4.31
CA GLY A 168 -22.14 5.48 5.10
C GLY A 168 -20.68 5.62 4.70
N ILE A 169 -19.93 4.54 4.85
CA ILE A 169 -18.54 4.48 4.43
C ILE A 169 -18.53 3.77 3.07
N GLY A 170 -18.07 4.48 2.04
CA GLY A 170 -17.72 3.90 0.76
C GLY A 170 -16.20 3.92 0.57
N SER A 171 -15.71 3.28 -0.49
CA SER A 171 -14.28 3.23 -0.80
C SER A 171 -14.04 3.61 -2.25
N ILE A 172 -12.91 4.27 -2.52
CA ILE A 172 -12.39 4.48 -3.87
C ILE A 172 -10.99 3.90 -3.95
N CYS A 173 -10.75 3.08 -4.96
CA CYS A 173 -9.47 2.44 -5.20
C CYS A 173 -8.97 2.69 -6.63
N VAL A 174 -7.66 2.61 -6.81
CA VAL A 174 -6.99 2.74 -8.11
C VAL A 174 -5.91 1.67 -8.25
N ILE A 175 -5.81 1.09 -9.45
CA ILE A 175 -4.69 0.28 -9.91
C ILE A 175 -4.05 1.03 -11.09
N GLU A 176 -2.75 1.24 -11.06
CA GLU A 176 -1.98 1.87 -12.13
C GLU A 176 -1.28 0.80 -12.97
N SER A 177 -1.48 0.79 -14.28
CA SER A 177 -0.68 0.00 -15.21
C SER A 177 0.38 0.90 -15.87
N ALA A 178 1.65 0.58 -15.65
CA ALA A 178 2.80 1.37 -16.12
C ALA A 178 3.87 0.48 -16.79
N GLU A 179 4.69 1.07 -17.65
CA GLU A 179 5.84 0.38 -18.23
C GLU A 179 7.04 0.47 -17.29
N VAL A 180 7.53 -0.67 -16.80
CA VAL A 180 8.70 -0.80 -15.94
C VAL A 180 9.72 -1.66 -16.68
N GLU A 181 10.88 -1.08 -17.00
CA GLU A 181 11.96 -1.74 -17.76
C GLU A 181 11.53 -2.44 -19.08
N GLY A 182 10.48 -1.94 -19.73
CA GLY A 182 10.00 -2.46 -21.02
C GLY A 182 8.85 -3.47 -20.92
N GLU A 183 8.42 -3.81 -19.70
CA GLU A 183 7.25 -4.65 -19.46
C GLU A 183 6.10 -3.82 -18.87
N ILE A 184 4.86 -4.13 -19.28
CA ILE A 184 3.67 -3.49 -18.71
C ILE A 184 3.29 -4.25 -17.44
N CYS A 185 3.25 -3.52 -16.33
CA CYS A 185 3.02 -4.05 -15.00
C CYS A 185 1.93 -3.26 -14.28
N GLU A 186 1.27 -3.88 -13.31
CA GLU A 186 0.24 -3.25 -12.49
C GLU A 186 0.79 -2.93 -11.09
N SER A 187 0.37 -1.80 -10.53
CA SER A 187 0.64 -1.46 -9.13
C SER A 187 -0.18 -2.31 -8.18
N GLU A 188 0.22 -2.33 -6.91
CA GLU A 188 -0.72 -2.70 -5.85
C GLU A 188 -1.96 -1.78 -5.87
N GLN A 189 -3.09 -2.32 -5.43
CA GLN A 189 -4.33 -1.55 -5.34
C GLN A 189 -4.25 -0.56 -4.16
N VAL A 190 -4.35 0.74 -4.47
CA VAL A 190 -4.41 1.80 -3.45
C VAL A 190 -5.87 2.17 -3.22
N CYS A 191 -6.32 2.19 -1.96
CA CYS A 191 -7.69 2.54 -1.58
C CYS A 191 -7.74 3.64 -0.52
N ILE A 192 -8.77 4.49 -0.57
CA ILE A 192 -9.14 5.39 0.52
C ILE A 192 -10.61 5.19 0.89
N ASP A 193 -10.89 5.28 2.19
CA ASP A 193 -12.26 5.28 2.72
C ASP A 193 -12.86 6.70 2.66
N VAL A 194 -14.12 6.78 2.27
CA VAL A 194 -14.86 8.02 2.08
C VAL A 194 -16.15 7.96 2.89
N ALA A 195 -16.32 8.93 3.80
CA ALA A 195 -17.45 8.98 4.70
C ALA A 195 -18.55 9.87 4.09
N VAL A 196 -19.51 9.23 3.42
CA VAL A 196 -20.60 9.88 2.71
C VAL A 196 -21.72 10.21 3.68
N PHE A 197 -21.89 11.51 3.97
CA PHE A 197 -22.98 12.01 4.81
C PHE A 197 -23.83 12.98 4.01
N PRO A 198 -25.17 12.96 4.18
CA PRO A 198 -25.99 14.04 3.66
C PRO A 198 -25.46 15.35 4.25
N SER A 199 -25.33 16.37 3.41
CA SER A 199 -25.11 17.74 3.89
C SER A 199 -26.08 17.98 5.03
N SER A 200 -25.54 18.32 6.20
CA SER A 200 -26.34 18.53 7.39
C SER A 200 -27.12 19.83 7.24
N VAL A 201 -28.22 19.79 6.47
CA VAL A 201 -29.25 20.83 6.38
C VAL A 201 -28.70 22.11 5.74
N GLU A 202 -29.46 22.77 4.85
CA GLU A 202 -29.26 24.20 4.61
C GLU A 202 -29.09 24.86 5.98
N GLU A 203 -28.00 25.61 6.19
CA GLU A 203 -27.76 26.35 7.41
C GLU A 203 -29.07 26.99 7.85
N ASN A 204 -29.65 26.44 8.92
CA ASN A 204 -30.92 26.88 9.45
C ASN A 204 -30.60 28.20 10.17
N GLU A 205 -30.34 29.26 9.39
CA GLU A 205 -30.26 30.62 9.87
C GLU A 205 -31.61 30.89 10.52
N LYS A 206 -31.65 30.62 11.83
CA LYS A 206 -32.74 31.00 12.70
C LYS A 206 -32.98 32.48 12.43
N LEU A 207 -34.20 32.81 12.03
CA LEU A 207 -34.62 34.19 11.81
C LEU A 207 -34.47 34.95 13.13
N GLU A 208 -33.31 35.55 13.37
CA GLU A 208 -33.04 36.32 14.58
C GLU A 208 -33.47 37.77 14.36
N PHE A 209 -34.35 38.22 15.24
CA PHE A 209 -34.81 39.60 15.26
C PHE A 209 -34.97 40.09 16.70
N GLU A 210 -34.84 41.40 16.87
CA GLU A 210 -35.16 42.10 18.11
C GLU A 210 -36.36 43.01 17.91
N LEU A 211 -37.10 43.23 18.99
CA LEU A 211 -38.27 44.09 19.02
C LEU A 211 -37.99 45.23 20.00
N TYR A 212 -38.05 46.46 19.52
CA TYR A 212 -37.78 47.66 20.33
C TYR A 212 -38.80 48.77 20.06
N PRO A 213 -39.32 49.44 21.09
CA PRO A 213 -39.12 49.17 22.52
C PRO A 213 -39.90 47.93 22.97
N ASN A 214 -39.44 47.29 24.03
CA ASN A 214 -40.15 46.24 24.75
C ASN A 214 -39.90 46.46 26.26
N PRO A 215 -40.87 46.93 27.06
CA PRO A 215 -42.30 47.09 26.76
C PRO A 215 -42.63 48.14 25.67
N THR A 216 -43.78 47.99 25.02
CA THR A 216 -44.29 48.88 23.95
C THR A 216 -45.73 49.32 24.22
N SER A 217 -46.13 50.48 23.70
CA SER A 217 -47.47 51.03 23.86
C SER A 217 -48.20 51.30 22.54
N SER A 218 -47.49 51.31 21.41
CA SER A 218 -48.08 51.76 20.14
C SER A 218 -47.34 51.29 18.89
N LEU A 219 -46.00 51.34 18.91
CA LEU A 219 -45.17 51.03 17.75
C LEU A 219 -44.01 50.12 18.17
N ILE A 220 -43.69 49.14 17.33
CA ILE A 220 -42.56 48.23 17.52
C ILE A 220 -41.66 48.29 16.28
N ASN A 221 -40.37 48.54 16.51
CA ASN A 221 -39.32 48.37 15.53
C ASN A 221 -38.84 46.92 15.52
N ILE A 222 -38.66 46.36 14.33
CA ILE A 222 -38.12 45.04 14.08
C ILE A 222 -36.67 45.22 13.63
N ILE A 223 -35.72 44.87 14.50
CA ILE A 223 -34.29 44.96 14.19
C ILE A 223 -33.84 43.59 13.68
N THR A 224 -33.45 43.54 12.42
CA THR A 224 -33.00 42.34 11.70
C THR A 224 -31.77 42.67 10.84
N SER A 225 -30.96 41.66 10.53
CA SER A 225 -29.83 41.78 9.59
C SER A 225 -30.25 41.83 8.12
N PHE A 226 -31.56 41.68 7.83
CA PHE A 226 -32.16 41.64 6.49
C PHE A 226 -33.49 42.42 6.48
N ASP A 227 -33.98 42.76 5.29
CA ASP A 227 -35.23 43.49 5.10
C ASP A 227 -36.45 42.56 5.34
N VAL A 228 -37.43 43.03 6.10
CA VAL A 228 -38.67 42.31 6.42
C VAL A 228 -39.90 42.92 5.74
N ILE A 229 -39.73 43.90 4.84
CA ILE A 229 -40.83 44.47 4.06
C ILE A 229 -41.57 43.37 3.27
N GLY A 230 -42.90 43.37 3.36
CA GLY A 230 -43.79 42.35 2.78
C GLY A 230 -43.96 41.09 3.63
N SER A 231 -43.18 40.93 4.72
CA SER A 231 -43.31 39.79 5.64
C SER A 231 -44.59 39.88 6.47
N GLU A 232 -45.22 38.74 6.73
CA GLU A 232 -46.40 38.64 7.58
C GLU A 232 -45.99 38.53 9.05
N PHE A 233 -46.78 39.14 9.94
CA PHE A 233 -46.61 38.94 11.37
C PHE A 233 -47.96 38.66 12.06
N GLN A 234 -47.88 37.97 13.19
CA GLN A 234 -49.01 37.65 14.04
C GLN A 234 -48.66 37.89 15.49
N ILE A 235 -49.61 38.40 16.26
CA ILE A 235 -49.50 38.53 17.70
C ILE A 235 -50.53 37.61 18.32
N CYS A 236 -50.06 36.74 19.21
CA CYS A 236 -50.89 35.79 19.94
C CYS A 236 -50.82 36.04 21.44
N ASP A 237 -51.91 35.76 22.14
CA ASP A 237 -51.88 35.67 23.61
C ASP A 237 -51.00 34.49 24.09
N LEU A 238 -50.82 34.37 25.41
CA LEU A 238 -50.03 33.29 26.00
C LEU A 238 -50.63 31.89 25.78
N GLN A 239 -51.92 31.80 25.43
CA GLN A 239 -52.59 30.55 25.08
C GLN A 239 -52.48 30.25 23.57
N GLY A 240 -51.76 31.09 22.80
CA GLY A 240 -51.53 30.91 21.37
C GLY A 240 -52.69 31.36 20.49
N ARG A 241 -53.72 32.02 21.04
CA ARG A 241 -54.83 32.56 20.24
C ARG A 241 -54.37 33.84 19.56
N LYS A 242 -54.57 33.91 18.24
CA LYS A 242 -54.27 35.10 17.44
C LYS A 242 -55.14 36.27 17.87
N VAL A 243 -54.52 37.34 18.35
CA VAL A 243 -55.20 38.59 18.76
C VAL A 243 -55.01 39.70 17.74
N PHE A 244 -53.92 39.67 16.98
CA PHE A 244 -53.62 40.67 15.94
C PHE A 244 -52.78 40.03 14.83
N ALA A 245 -52.86 40.57 13.62
CA ALA A 245 -52.04 40.14 12.49
C ALA A 245 -51.96 41.25 11.45
N GLY A 246 -50.86 41.30 10.71
CA GLY A 246 -50.66 42.25 9.63
C GLY A 246 -49.49 41.87 8.74
N GLN A 247 -49.18 42.76 7.80
CA GLN A 247 -47.98 42.70 6.98
C GLN A 247 -47.11 43.94 7.24
N ILE A 248 -45.80 43.79 7.10
CA ILE A 248 -44.85 44.89 7.28
C ILE A 248 -44.80 45.68 5.97
N HIS A 249 -45.43 46.85 5.94
CA HIS A 249 -45.59 47.62 4.70
C HIS A 249 -44.50 48.66 4.48
N ASP A 250 -43.92 49.26 5.52
CA ASP A 250 -42.87 50.28 5.43
C ASP A 250 -41.93 50.26 6.65
N VAL A 251 -40.63 50.50 6.40
CA VAL A 251 -39.53 50.71 7.38
C VAL A 251 -39.47 49.76 8.60
N ASN A 252 -39.42 48.43 8.43
CA ASN A 252 -39.24 47.44 9.51
C ASN A 252 -40.00 47.75 10.83
N GLN A 253 -41.18 48.35 10.75
CA GLN A 253 -41.95 48.84 11.88
C GLN A 253 -43.40 48.37 11.74
N THR A 254 -44.07 48.22 12.89
CA THR A 254 -45.50 47.93 12.89
C THR A 254 -46.21 48.60 14.07
N GLU A 255 -47.45 49.04 13.82
CA GLU A 255 -48.33 49.65 14.80
C GLU A 255 -49.21 48.58 15.46
N ILE A 256 -49.33 48.63 16.79
CA ILE A 256 -50.05 47.65 17.62
C ILE A 256 -51.10 48.31 18.53
N LEU A 257 -51.64 49.46 18.09
CA LEU A 257 -52.50 50.36 18.87
C LEU A 257 -53.78 49.73 19.46
N GLU A 258 -54.18 48.53 19.01
CA GLU A 258 -55.42 47.87 19.41
C GLU A 258 -55.24 46.81 20.51
N LEU A 259 -54.01 46.59 21.00
CA LEU A 259 -53.75 45.57 22.03
C LEU A 259 -54.01 46.10 23.45
N SER A 260 -54.60 45.25 24.29
CA SER A 260 -54.69 45.51 25.74
C SER A 260 -53.33 45.31 26.41
N SER A 261 -53.11 45.91 27.58
CA SER A 261 -51.87 45.69 28.33
C SER A 261 -51.72 44.23 28.74
N GLY A 262 -50.54 43.65 28.52
CA GLY A 262 -50.30 42.23 28.75
C GLY A 262 -49.04 41.68 28.09
N LEU A 263 -48.80 40.37 28.27
CA LEU A 263 -47.69 39.65 27.66
C LEU A 263 -48.19 38.88 26.43
N TYR A 264 -47.52 39.07 25.29
CA TYR A 264 -47.88 38.46 24.02
C TYR A 264 -46.68 37.80 23.33
N ASN A 265 -46.96 36.88 22.42
CA ASN A 265 -45.98 36.34 21.49
C ASN A 265 -46.12 37.03 20.13
N PHE A 266 -45.07 37.70 19.68
CA PHE A 266 -44.93 38.25 18.33
C PHE A 266 -44.26 37.19 17.44
N ILE A 267 -44.94 36.82 16.36
CA ILE A 267 -44.52 35.80 15.40
C ILE A 267 -44.27 36.50 14.07
N LEU A 268 -43.06 36.37 13.53
CA LEU A 268 -42.68 36.90 12.23
C LEU A 268 -42.53 35.76 11.23
N TYR A 269 -43.13 35.93 10.05
CA TYR A 269 -43.08 35.00 8.92
C TYR A 269 -42.38 35.69 7.75
N SER A 270 -41.23 35.16 7.33
CA SER A 270 -40.48 35.70 6.18
C SER A 270 -40.03 34.54 5.30
N ASN A 271 -40.49 34.55 4.04
CA ASN A 271 -40.42 33.40 3.13
C ASN A 271 -41.02 32.14 3.79
N ASP A 272 -40.22 31.08 3.97
CA ASP A 272 -40.61 29.83 4.63
C ASP A 272 -40.16 29.73 6.11
N ARG A 273 -39.63 30.83 6.68
CA ARG A 273 -39.09 30.88 8.04
C ARG A 273 -40.08 31.52 9.01
N ARG A 274 -40.07 31.02 10.26
CA ARG A 274 -40.89 31.53 11.37
C ARG A 274 -40.00 31.76 12.59
N ALA A 275 -40.11 32.93 13.21
CA ALA A 275 -39.53 33.16 14.54
C ALA A 275 -40.50 33.86 15.50
N VAL A 276 -40.24 33.70 16.79
CA VAL A 276 -41.14 34.14 17.87
C VAL A 276 -40.36 34.94 18.91
N LYS A 277 -40.84 36.13 19.27
CA LYS A 277 -40.33 36.97 20.37
C LYS A 277 -41.46 37.35 21.31
N LYS A 278 -41.17 37.43 22.60
CA LYS A 278 -42.15 37.90 23.59
C LYS A 278 -42.14 39.42 23.65
N ILE A 279 -43.31 40.01 23.68
CA ILE A 279 -43.49 41.45 23.87
C ILE A 279 -44.40 41.72 25.07
N VAL A 280 -44.09 42.77 25.80
CA VAL A 280 -44.94 43.32 26.85
C VAL A 280 -45.60 44.56 26.28
N VAL A 281 -46.93 44.63 26.34
CA VAL A 281 -47.71 45.80 25.95
C VAL A 281 -48.14 46.53 27.23
N GLU A 282 -47.83 47.82 27.32
CA GLU A 282 -48.23 48.72 28.41
C GLU A 282 -49.00 49.90 27.78
N ASN A 283 -50.24 50.12 28.23
CA ASN A 283 -51.08 51.23 27.76
C ASN A 283 -51.16 52.34 28.81
#